data_AF-A0A925NTX3-F1
#
_entry.id   AF-A0A925NTX3-F1
#
_cell.length_a   1.000
_cell.length_b   1.000
_cell.length_c   1.000
_cell.angle_alpha   90.00
_cell.angle_beta   90.00
_cell.angle_gamma   90.00
#
_symmetry.space_group_name_H-M   'P 1'
#
loop_
_entity.id
_entity.type
_entity.pdbx_description
1 polymer ?
#
loop_
_entity_poly.entity_id
_entity_poly.type
_entity_poly.pdbx_seq_one_letter_code
_entity_poly.pdbx_strand_id
1 'polypeptide(L)'
;TFGTTPTFSYVKDRESARDMKWATTNHWPDTIRNADYAIVSRCREPITNSWVTTVAGITPFGTQAAGELVTDPAALTETLRKLPHDWKQRNLQIVLTTRIVGNSAGPPVVLATHVW
;
A
#
# COMPACT_ATOMS: atom_id res chain seq x y z
N THR A 1 -14.75 -25.25 22.60
CA THR A 1 -13.82 -25.05 21.47
C THR A 1 -13.95 -23.61 21.03
N PHE A 2 -12.91 -22.78 21.17
CA PHE A 2 -12.98 -21.36 20.79
C PHE A 2 -13.03 -21.23 19.27
N GLY A 3 -14.13 -20.73 18.73
CA GLY A 3 -14.22 -20.35 17.32
C GLY A 3 -13.47 -19.04 17.12
N THR A 4 -12.24 -19.09 16.61
CA THR A 4 -11.55 -17.90 16.13
C THR A 4 -12.16 -17.50 14.80
N THR A 5 -13.01 -16.47 14.81
CA THR A 5 -13.39 -15.76 13.59
C THR A 5 -12.09 -15.35 12.86
N PRO A 6 -11.92 -15.67 11.57
CA PRO A 6 -10.70 -15.29 10.85
C PRO A 6 -10.59 -13.76 10.80
N THR A 7 -9.51 -13.22 11.39
CA THR A 7 -9.20 -11.79 11.33
C THR A 7 -8.47 -11.51 10.02
N PHE A 8 -9.13 -10.80 9.11
CA PHE A 8 -8.53 -10.26 7.89
C PHE A 8 -8.19 -8.78 8.09
N SER A 9 -7.02 -8.38 7.62
CA SER A 9 -6.64 -6.97 7.49
C SER A 9 -6.70 -6.58 6.02
N TYR A 10 -7.15 -5.37 5.72
CA TYR A 10 -7.34 -4.93 4.34
C TYR A 10 -7.17 -3.42 4.19
N VAL A 11 -6.78 -2.99 2.99
CA VAL A 11 -6.84 -1.58 2.60
C VAL A 11 -8.29 -1.27 2.19
N LYS A 12 -8.93 -0.35 2.92
CA LYS A 12 -10.30 0.08 2.63
C LYS A 12 -10.28 1.19 1.58
N ASP A 13 -10.88 0.92 0.43
CA ASP A 13 -11.11 1.93 -0.60
C ASP A 13 -12.32 2.81 -0.22
N ARG A 14 -12.17 4.14 -0.31
CA ARG A 14 -13.28 5.09 -0.09
C ARG A 14 -14.21 5.15 -1.30
N GLU A 15 -13.68 5.04 -2.51
CA GLU A 15 -14.42 5.15 -3.77
C GLU A 15 -15.13 3.82 -4.11
N SER A 16 -14.63 2.71 -3.56
CA SER A 16 -15.17 1.37 -3.75
C SER A 16 -15.29 0.61 -2.42
N ALA A 17 -15.95 1.22 -1.43
CA ALA A 17 -16.02 0.69 -0.05
C ALA A 17 -16.74 -0.67 0.11
N ARG A 18 -17.35 -1.21 -0.94
CA ARG A 18 -18.02 -2.52 -0.94
C ARG A 18 -17.13 -3.68 -1.35
N ASP A 19 -15.98 -3.41 -1.98
CA ASP A 19 -15.09 -4.46 -2.46
C ASP A 19 -13.80 -4.46 -1.63
N MET A 20 -13.62 -5.47 -0.79
CA MET A 20 -12.36 -5.71 -0.06
C MET A 20 -11.29 -6.27 -1.01
N LYS A 21 -10.94 -5.51 -2.06
CA LYS A 21 -10.04 -5.93 -3.14
C LYS A 21 -8.62 -6.19 -2.68
N TRP A 22 -8.19 -5.53 -1.61
CA TRP A 22 -6.81 -5.56 -1.11
C TRP A 22 -6.79 -6.05 0.32
N ALA A 23 -6.95 -7.35 0.50
CA ALA A 23 -7.03 -7.99 1.81
C ALA A 23 -5.96 -9.08 1.97
N THR A 24 -5.40 -9.19 3.16
CA THR A 24 -4.59 -10.35 3.56
C THR A 24 -5.52 -11.41 4.16
N THR A 25 -5.51 -12.61 3.62
CA THR A 25 -6.24 -13.75 4.21
C THR A 25 -5.35 -14.41 5.26
N ASN A 26 -5.84 -14.51 6.49
CA ASN A 26 -5.30 -15.44 7.49
C ASN A 26 -6.26 -16.64 7.55
N HIS A 27 -6.15 -17.59 6.62
CA HIS A 27 -6.87 -18.85 6.74
C HIS A 27 -5.92 -19.95 7.16
N TRP A 28 -6.28 -20.67 8.23
CA TRP A 28 -5.67 -21.94 8.58
C TRP A 28 -6.39 -23.05 7.78
N PRO A 29 -5.71 -24.04 7.19
CA PRO A 29 -4.28 -24.38 7.30
C PRO A 29 -3.37 -23.67 6.27
N ASP A 30 -3.94 -22.92 5.33
CA ASP A 30 -3.22 -22.20 4.27
C ASP A 30 -2.59 -20.91 4.80
N THR A 31 -1.61 -21.08 5.69
CA THR A 31 -0.75 -20.03 6.25
C THR A 31 0.10 -19.29 5.21
N ILE A 32 -0.15 -19.49 3.92
CA ILE A 32 0.62 -18.87 2.84
C ILE A 32 0.11 -17.46 2.60
N ARG A 33 0.75 -16.50 3.27
CA ARG A 33 0.71 -15.08 2.90
C ARG A 33 1.42 -14.91 1.57
N ASN A 34 0.75 -15.20 0.45
CA ASN A 34 1.35 -15.06 -0.88
C ASN A 34 1.62 -13.59 -1.24
N ALA A 35 0.93 -12.66 -0.58
CA ALA A 35 1.12 -11.24 -0.78
C ALA A 35 0.79 -10.43 0.48
N ASP A 36 1.41 -9.27 0.58
CA ASP A 36 1.04 -8.20 1.49
C ASP A 36 0.63 -6.95 0.70
N TYR A 37 -0.07 -6.03 1.36
CA TYR A 37 -0.52 -4.77 0.79
C TYR A 37 -0.05 -3.61 1.63
N ALA A 38 0.13 -2.47 0.96
CA ALA A 38 0.57 -1.25 1.59
C ALA A 38 0.00 -0.02 0.91
N ILE A 39 0.12 1.09 1.63
CA ILE A 39 -0.32 2.41 1.23
C ILE A 39 0.82 3.41 1.41
N VAL A 40 1.01 4.25 0.41
CA VAL A 40 1.84 5.46 0.50
C VAL A 40 0.94 6.66 0.29
N SER A 41 0.97 7.60 1.23
CA SER A 41 0.19 8.84 1.16
C SER A 41 1.11 10.04 1.23
N ARG A 42 0.98 10.98 0.29
CA ARG A 42 1.63 12.29 0.31
C ARG A 42 0.56 13.36 0.42
N CYS A 43 0.53 14.06 1.55
CA CYS A 43 -0.48 15.07 1.84
C CYS A 43 0.15 16.40 2.23
N ARG A 44 -0.51 17.50 1.88
CA ARG A 44 -0.12 18.84 2.34
C ARG A 44 -0.59 19.03 3.78
N GLU A 45 0.35 19.34 4.66
CA GLU A 45 0.06 19.69 6.04
C GLU A 45 -0.32 21.19 6.08
N PRO A 46 -1.48 21.57 6.64
CA PRO A 46 -2.03 22.92 6.49
C PRO A 46 -1.38 23.98 7.40
N ILE A 47 -0.66 23.59 8.45
CA ILE A 47 -0.11 24.52 9.46
C ILE A 47 1.28 24.99 9.04
N THR A 48 2.17 24.03 8.79
CA THR A 48 3.56 24.18 8.33
C THR A 48 3.67 24.37 6.82
N ASN A 49 2.58 24.15 6.08
CA ASN A 49 2.57 24.20 4.62
C ASN A 49 3.59 23.24 3.96
N SER A 50 3.94 22.17 4.67
CA SER A 50 4.92 21.18 4.22
C SER A 50 4.23 19.95 3.61
N TRP A 51 4.98 19.21 2.79
CA TRP A 51 4.53 17.91 2.29
C TRP A 51 4.93 16.82 3.28
N VAL A 52 3.95 16.04 3.73
CA VAL A 52 4.17 14.87 4.60
C VAL A 52 3.94 13.62 3.77
N THR A 53 4.88 12.67 3.84
CA THR A 53 4.72 11.35 3.24
C THR A 53 4.62 10.30 4.33
N THR A 54 3.57 9.49 4.28
CA THR A 54 3.33 8.35 5.17
C THR A 54 3.48 7.06 4.36
N VAL A 55 4.14 6.08 4.97
CA VAL A 55 4.43 4.77 4.38
C VAL A 55 3.96 3.71 5.37
N ALA A 56 3.03 2.85 4.97
CA ALA A 56 2.46 1.85 5.87
C ALA A 56 2.04 0.58 5.12
N GLY A 57 2.48 -0.59 5.59
CA GLY A 57 1.96 -1.89 5.20
C GLY A 57 0.95 -2.46 6.18
N ILE A 58 0.18 -3.45 5.73
CA ILE A 58 -0.66 -4.27 6.61
C ILE A 58 0.22 -5.12 7.53
N THR A 59 1.34 -5.62 7.04
CA THR A 59 2.37 -6.33 7.80
C THR A 59 3.75 -5.70 7.56
N PRO A 60 4.82 -6.14 8.25
CA PRO A 60 6.16 -5.64 8.00
C PRO A 60 6.62 -5.77 6.54
N PHE A 61 6.16 -6.80 5.80
CA PHE A 61 6.53 -7.00 4.39
C PHE A 61 5.97 -5.90 3.48
N GLY A 62 4.73 -5.47 3.70
CA GLY A 62 4.12 -4.35 3.01
C GLY A 62 4.82 -3.04 3.35
N THR A 63 5.22 -2.84 4.61
CA THR A 63 5.99 -1.65 5.00
C THR A 63 7.36 -1.63 4.31
N GLN A 64 8.03 -2.79 4.22
CA GLN A 64 9.28 -2.94 3.47
C GLN A 64 9.09 -2.57 1.99
N ALA A 65 8.08 -3.15 1.32
CA ALA A 65 7.81 -2.87 -0.09
C ALA A 65 7.40 -1.41 -0.35
N ALA A 66 6.64 -0.80 0.57
CA ALA A 66 6.27 0.60 0.46
C ALA A 66 7.47 1.53 0.68
N GLY A 67 8.38 1.15 1.58
CA GLY A 67 9.67 1.82 1.75
C GLY A 67 10.52 1.73 0.49
N GLU A 68 10.63 0.54 -0.12
CA GLU A 68 11.32 0.33 -1.40
C GLU A 68 10.72 1.20 -2.51
N LEU A 69 9.39 1.25 -2.65
CA LEU A 69 8.72 2.09 -3.65
C LEU A 69 9.10 3.58 -3.55
N VAL A 70 9.26 4.12 -2.34
CA VAL A 70 9.58 5.55 -2.14
C VAL A 70 11.08 5.85 -2.10
N THR A 71 11.93 4.83 -2.00
CA THR A 71 13.39 4.99 -1.89
C THR A 71 14.15 4.52 -3.13
N ASP A 72 13.60 3.60 -3.92
CA ASP A 72 14.13 3.19 -5.22
C ASP A 72 13.76 4.24 -6.29
N PRO A 73 14.74 4.95 -6.89
CA PRO A 73 14.47 5.99 -7.87
C PRO A 73 13.76 5.47 -9.13
N ALA A 74 14.04 4.25 -9.56
CA ALA A 74 13.43 3.65 -10.75
C ALA A 74 11.96 3.30 -10.49
N ALA A 75 11.68 2.63 -9.37
CA ALA A 75 10.31 2.28 -8.97
C ALA A 75 9.45 3.54 -8.75
N LEU A 76 10.03 4.55 -8.09
CA LEU A 76 9.36 5.83 -7.87
C LEU A 76 9.09 6.55 -9.19
N THR A 77 10.08 6.65 -10.08
CA THR A 77 9.92 7.33 -11.37
C THR A 77 8.86 6.66 -12.24
N GLU A 78 8.86 5.32 -12.31
CA GLU A 78 7.86 4.55 -13.05
C GLU A 78 6.44 4.71 -12.51
N THR A 79 6.31 4.97 -11.21
CA THR A 79 5.02 5.26 -10.58
C THR A 79 4.56 6.68 -10.88
N LEU A 80 5.44 7.66 -10.65
CA LEU A 80 5.11 9.08 -10.80
C LEU A 80 4.82 9.49 -12.25
N ARG A 81 5.43 8.83 -13.24
CA ARG A 81 5.20 9.14 -14.67
C ARG A 81 3.78 8.85 -15.15
N LYS A 82 3.01 8.04 -14.41
CA LYS A 82 1.62 7.68 -14.73
C LYS A 82 0.61 8.66 -14.12
N LEU A 83 1.06 9.60 -13.30
CA LEU A 83 0.20 10.56 -12.62
C LEU A 83 -0.14 11.76 -13.52
N PRO A 84 -1.25 12.47 -13.26
CA PRO A 84 -1.59 13.73 -13.94
C PRO A 84 -0.48 14.78 -13.82
N HIS A 85 -0.31 15.66 -14.81
CA HIS A 85 0.77 16.64 -14.86
C HIS A 85 0.85 17.56 -13.61
N ASP A 86 -0.28 17.85 -12.99
CA ASP A 86 -0.44 18.73 -11.82
C ASP A 86 -0.32 17.99 -10.47
N TRP A 87 -0.04 16.68 -10.45
CA TRP A 87 -0.04 15.86 -9.22
C TRP A 87 0.83 16.44 -8.09
N LYS A 88 1.93 17.11 -8.43
CA LYS A 88 2.88 17.67 -7.45
C LYS A 88 2.24 18.69 -6.50
N GLN A 89 1.18 19.36 -6.96
CA GLN A 89 0.42 20.38 -6.23
C GLN A 89 -0.76 19.80 -5.45
N ARG A 90 -1.00 18.50 -5.58
CA ARG A 90 -2.16 17.78 -5.05
C ARG A 90 -1.73 16.69 -4.07
N ASN A 91 -2.68 16.22 -3.29
CA ASN A 91 -2.44 15.07 -2.44
C ASN A 91 -2.44 13.80 -3.31
N LEU A 92 -1.68 12.81 -2.87
CA LEU A 92 -1.49 11.55 -3.60
C LEU A 92 -1.61 10.39 -2.64
N GLN A 93 -2.30 9.34 -3.07
CA GLN A 93 -2.35 8.06 -2.40
C GLN A 93 -2.05 6.96 -3.40
N ILE A 94 -1.18 6.03 -3.02
CA ILE A 94 -0.76 4.90 -3.84
C ILE A 94 -1.05 3.64 -3.04
N VAL A 95 -1.77 2.70 -3.64
CA VAL A 95 -1.94 1.35 -3.10
C VAL A 95 -1.03 0.41 -3.87
N LEU A 96 -0.29 -0.42 -3.14
CA LEU A 96 0.63 -1.38 -3.71
C LEU A 96 0.47 -2.76 -3.06
N THR A 97 0.97 -3.77 -3.75
CA THR A 97 1.15 -5.12 -3.21
C THR A 97 2.59 -5.57 -3.37
N THR A 98 2.99 -6.54 -2.56
CA THR A 98 4.23 -7.28 -2.71
C THR A 98 3.97 -8.76 -2.52
N ARG A 99 4.65 -9.61 -3.29
CA ARG A 99 4.69 -11.05 -2.97
C ARG A 99 5.67 -11.29 -1.83
N ILE A 100 5.31 -12.16 -0.91
CA ILE A 100 6.25 -12.61 0.13
C ILE A 100 7.00 -13.83 -0.42
N VAL A 101 8.32 -13.70 -0.55
CA VAL A 101 9.19 -14.77 -1.04
C VAL A 101 10.14 -15.15 0.09
N GLY A 102 9.95 -16.36 0.64
CA GLY A 102 10.64 -16.77 1.85
C GLY A 102 10.28 -15.86 3.01
N ASN A 103 11.24 -15.06 3.48
CA ASN A 103 11.07 -14.12 4.58
C ASN A 103 11.36 -12.66 4.18
N SER A 104 11.16 -12.32 2.90
CA SER A 104 11.30 -10.95 2.39
C SER A 104 10.10 -10.56 1.53
N ALA A 105 9.82 -9.26 1.50
CA ALA A 105 9.03 -8.67 0.44
C ALA A 105 9.77 -8.78 -0.90
N GLY A 106 9.04 -9.13 -1.96
CA GLY A 106 9.48 -8.93 -3.34
C GLY A 106 9.21 -7.49 -3.82
N PRO A 107 9.53 -7.19 -5.08
CA PRO A 107 9.39 -5.84 -5.62
C PRO A 107 7.96 -5.30 -5.48
N PRO A 108 7.77 -4.01 -5.13
CA PRO A 108 6.46 -3.40 -5.02
C PRO A 108 5.76 -3.31 -6.38
N VAL A 109 4.49 -3.69 -6.42
CA VAL A 109 3.62 -3.54 -7.58
C VAL A 109 2.50 -2.56 -7.26
N VAL A 110 2.47 -1.43 -7.96
CA VAL A 110 1.41 -0.43 -7.81
C VAL A 110 0.10 -0.94 -8.38
N LEU A 111 -0.93 -0.96 -7.55
CA LEU A 111 -2.27 -1.43 -7.90
C LEU A 111 -3.22 -0.29 -8.24
N ALA A 112 -3.12 0.83 -7.54
CA ALA A 112 -3.97 1.99 -7.74
C ALA A 112 -3.26 3.27 -7.29
N THR A 113 -3.65 4.39 -7.91
CA THR A 113 -3.24 5.73 -7.52
C THR A 113 -4.46 6.63 -7.47
N HIS A 114 -4.52 7.51 -6.47
CA HIS A 114 -5.58 8.49 -6.31
C HIS A 114 -4.96 9.86 -6.04
N VAL A 115 -5.42 10.88 -6.77
CA VAL A 115 -4.91 12.26 -6.70
C VAL A 115 -6.07 13.21 -6.45
N TRP A 116 -5.99 14.00 -5.37
CA TRP A 116 -7.05 14.94 -4.97
C TRP A 116 -6.50 16.33 -4.63
#